data_AF-A0A377TJJ9-F1
#
_entry.id   AF-A0A377TJJ9-F1
#
_cell.length_a   1.000
_cell.length_b   1.000
_cell.length_c   1.000
_cell.angle_alpha   90.00
_cell.angle_beta   90.00
_cell.angle_gamma   90.00
#
_symmetry.space_group_name_H-M   'P 1'
#
loop_
_entity.id
_entity.type
_entity.pdbx_description
1 polymer ?
#
loop_
_entity_poly.entity_id
_entity_poly.type
_entity_poly.pdbx_seq_one_letter_code
_entity_poly.pdbx_strand_id
1 'polypeptide(L)'
;MMLLRPMQSYLSNKYVLLNILSISFQARMLSQAIGTGVKHLRVADVESLMYPLPPLPEQHEIVRRVEQLFAYADTIEKQVNSALTRVNNLTQSILAKAFRGELTAQWRAETLISSAVKTAPPPCWKKLRPNAPPAAVKKLA
;
A
#
# COMPACT_ATOMS: atom_id res chain seq x y z
N MET A 1 -13.27 -40.67 -4.34
CA MET A 1 -12.41 -39.71 -3.61
C MET A 1 -11.67 -40.49 -2.54
N MET A 2 -10.34 -40.41 -2.50
CA MET A 2 -9.55 -41.12 -1.48
C MET A 2 -9.49 -40.27 -0.21
N LEU A 3 -9.86 -40.86 0.93
CA LEU A 3 -9.79 -40.20 2.23
C LEU A 3 -8.59 -40.75 3.01
N LEU A 4 -7.65 -39.87 3.36
CA LEU A 4 -6.55 -40.21 4.25
C LEU A 4 -7.00 -39.96 5.69
N ARG A 5 -7.06 -41.02 6.50
CA ARG A 5 -7.36 -40.95 7.93
C ARG A 5 -6.08 -41.22 8.73
N PRO A 6 -5.34 -40.17 9.15
CA PRO A 6 -4.15 -40.35 9.98
C PRO A 6 -4.52 -40.88 11.38
N MET A 7 -3.66 -41.72 11.95
CA MET A 7 -3.76 -42.14 13.34
C MET A 7 -3.28 -41.03 14.27
N GLN A 8 -4.24 -40.38 14.96
CA GLN A 8 -3.97 -39.20 15.77
C GLN A 8 -3.01 -39.43 16.95
N SER A 9 -2.81 -40.69 17.37
CA SER A 9 -1.87 -41.05 18.45
C SER A 9 -0.41 -40.84 18.08
N TYR A 10 -0.07 -40.77 16.79
CA TYR A 10 1.31 -40.66 16.31
C TYR A 10 1.51 -39.54 15.29
N LEU A 11 0.43 -39.02 14.71
CA LEU A 11 0.49 -38.17 13.54
C LEU A 11 -0.51 -37.01 13.63
N SER A 12 0.01 -35.78 13.56
CA SER A 12 -0.81 -34.58 13.49
C SER A 12 -1.35 -34.35 12.08
N ASN A 13 -2.66 -34.11 11.96
CA ASN A 13 -3.34 -33.85 10.67
C ASN A 13 -2.71 -32.68 9.92
N LYS A 14 -2.38 -31.60 10.64
CA LYS A 14 -1.76 -30.40 10.07
C LYS A 14 -0.37 -30.70 9.53
N TYR A 15 0.40 -31.52 10.23
CA TYR A 15 1.74 -31.91 9.80
C TYR A 15 1.70 -32.73 8.50
N VAL A 16 0.73 -33.66 8.38
CA VAL A 16 0.51 -34.42 7.13
C VAL A 16 0.17 -33.50 5.97
N LEU A 17 -0.74 -32.55 6.20
CA LEU A 17 -1.11 -31.57 5.18
C LEU A 17 0.10 -30.77 4.70
N LEU A 18 0.92 -30.26 5.63
CA LEU A 18 2.16 -29.53 5.29
C LEU A 18 3.15 -30.39 4.50
N ASN A 19 3.27 -31.68 4.82
CA ASN A 19 4.10 -32.60 4.05
C ASN A 19 3.54 -32.84 2.65
N ILE A 20 2.23 -33.03 2.48
CA ILE A 20 1.59 -33.21 1.17
C ILE A 20 1.77 -31.97 0.29
N LEU A 21 1.71 -30.78 0.89
CA LEU A 21 1.92 -29.51 0.21
C LEU A 21 3.39 -29.20 -0.10
N SER A 22 4.33 -29.92 0.51
CA SER A 22 5.75 -29.72 0.27
C SER A 22 6.13 -30.03 -1.19
N ILE A 23 6.90 -29.13 -1.81
CA ILE A 23 7.35 -29.25 -3.20
C ILE A 23 8.05 -30.60 -3.45
N SER A 24 8.87 -31.05 -2.49
CA SER A 24 9.62 -32.31 -2.59
C SER A 24 8.69 -33.52 -2.52
N PHE A 25 7.59 -33.44 -1.77
CA PHE A 25 6.59 -34.51 -1.73
C PHE A 25 5.73 -34.51 -2.98
N GLN A 26 5.27 -33.34 -3.44
CA GLN A 26 4.51 -33.21 -4.69
C GLN A 26 5.31 -33.70 -5.90
N ALA A 27 6.61 -33.42 -5.98
CA ALA A 27 7.47 -33.93 -7.05
C ALA A 27 7.48 -35.47 -7.09
N ARG A 28 7.58 -36.11 -5.91
CA ARG A 28 7.54 -37.59 -5.76
C ARG A 28 6.16 -38.18 -6.06
N MET A 29 5.09 -37.46 -5.72
CA MET A 29 3.73 -37.83 -6.11
C MET A 29 3.57 -37.77 -7.63
N LEU A 30 4.03 -36.70 -8.28
CA LEU A 30 3.88 -36.49 -9.71
C LEU A 30 4.70 -37.46 -10.57
N SER A 31 5.79 -38.02 -10.03
CA SER A 31 6.58 -39.05 -10.70
C SER A 31 5.93 -40.42 -10.65
N GLN A 32 5.14 -40.71 -9.61
CA GLN A 32 4.39 -41.98 -9.48
C GLN A 32 2.99 -41.89 -10.08
N ALA A 33 2.49 -40.69 -10.37
CA ALA A 33 1.18 -40.49 -10.96
C ALA A 33 1.10 -41.02 -12.39
N ILE A 34 0.01 -41.73 -12.68
CA ILE A 34 -0.23 -42.45 -13.93
C ILE A 34 -1.23 -41.67 -14.79
N GLY A 35 -1.06 -41.73 -16.10
CA GLY A 35 -1.96 -41.10 -17.08
C GLY A 35 -1.30 -39.96 -17.86
N THR A 36 -1.52 -39.95 -19.16
CA THR A 36 -0.95 -38.97 -20.10
C THR A 36 -1.75 -37.67 -20.17
N GLY A 37 -3.09 -37.75 -20.05
CA GLY A 37 -3.99 -36.59 -20.02
C GLY A 37 -4.26 -36.08 -18.60
N VAL A 38 -4.86 -36.92 -17.76
CA VAL A 38 -5.12 -36.62 -16.34
C VAL A 38 -4.30 -37.57 -15.47
N LYS A 39 -3.38 -36.98 -14.71
CA LYS A 39 -2.58 -37.71 -13.72
C LYS A 39 -3.46 -38.13 -12.55
N HIS A 40 -3.45 -39.41 -12.22
CA HIS A 40 -4.10 -39.96 -11.03
C HIS A 40 -3.13 -40.86 -10.26
N LEU A 41 -3.38 -41.00 -8.96
CA LEU A 41 -2.63 -41.91 -8.07
C LEU A 41 -3.53 -43.06 -7.66
N ARG A 42 -3.00 -44.28 -7.68
CA ARG A 42 -3.67 -45.45 -7.12
C ARG A 42 -3.39 -45.52 -5.62
N VAL A 43 -4.21 -46.26 -4.89
CA VAL A 43 -4.03 -46.45 -3.44
C VAL A 43 -2.65 -47.05 -3.13
N ALA A 44 -2.21 -48.04 -3.91
CA ALA A 44 -0.88 -48.65 -3.77
C ALA A 44 0.27 -47.65 -3.96
N ASP A 45 0.13 -46.70 -4.90
CA ASP A 45 1.14 -45.67 -5.16
C ASP A 45 1.22 -44.65 -4.01
N VAL A 46 0.15 -44.53 -3.22
CA VAL A 46 0.10 -43.62 -2.07
C VAL A 46 0.69 -44.29 -0.84
N GLU A 47 0.48 -45.59 -0.67
CA GLU A 47 1.07 -46.39 0.40
C GLU A 47 2.60 -46.51 0.26
N SER A 48 3.14 -46.44 -0.96
CA SER A 48 4.58 -46.46 -1.23
C SER A 48 5.29 -45.12 -0.98
N LEU A 49 4.55 -44.02 -0.79
CA LEU A 49 5.13 -42.68 -0.60
C LEU A 49 5.75 -42.57 0.79
N MET A 50 7.08 -42.46 0.83
CA MET A 50 7.81 -42.21 2.06
C MET A 50 7.83 -40.73 2.43
N TYR A 51 7.63 -40.41 3.70
CA TYR A 51 7.81 -39.06 4.25
C TYR A 51 8.45 -39.14 5.65
N PRO A 52 9.16 -38.09 6.09
CA PRO A 52 9.76 -38.08 7.42
C PRO A 52 8.68 -38.05 8.51
N LEU A 53 8.83 -38.90 9.52
CA LEU A 53 7.92 -38.97 10.66
C LEU A 53 8.67 -38.65 11.98
N PRO A 54 8.77 -37.37 12.36
CA PRO A 54 9.38 -36.99 13.63
C PRO A 54 8.44 -37.29 14.81
N PRO A 55 8.93 -37.23 16.07
CA PRO A 55 8.09 -37.38 17.26
C PRO A 55 6.97 -36.34 17.31
N LEU A 56 5.84 -36.69 17.95
CA LEU A 56 4.69 -35.79 18.11
C LEU A 56 5.02 -34.36 18.57
N PRO A 57 5.83 -34.11 19.62
CA PRO A 57 6.13 -32.73 20.03
C PRO A 57 6.84 -31.93 18.93
N GLU A 58 7.74 -32.58 18.18
CA GLU A 58 8.44 -31.93 17.06
C GLU A 58 7.49 -31.63 15.90
N GLN A 59 6.54 -32.54 15.59
CA GLN A 59 5.51 -32.28 14.59
C GLN A 59 4.71 -31.01 14.91
N HIS A 60 4.33 -30.81 16.18
CA HIS A 60 3.59 -29.63 16.62
C HIS A 60 4.44 -28.36 16.54
N GLU A 61 5.72 -28.42 16.90
CA GLU A 61 6.63 -27.28 16.77
C GLU A 61 6.84 -26.88 15.30
N ILE A 62 6.99 -27.84 14.39
CA ILE A 62 7.09 -27.56 12.95
C ILE A 62 5.82 -26.85 12.47
N VAL A 63 4.65 -27.39 12.80
CA VAL A 63 3.36 -26.78 12.44
C VAL A 63 3.25 -25.37 12.99
N ARG A 64 3.59 -25.15 14.26
CA ARG A 64 3.54 -23.84 14.91
C ARG A 64 4.39 -22.80 14.17
N ARG A 65 5.63 -23.15 13.81
CA ARG A 65 6.54 -22.24 13.10
C ARG A 65 6.03 -21.90 11.71
N VAL A 66 5.50 -22.89 10.99
CA VAL A 66 4.95 -22.68 9.65
C VAL A 66 3.69 -21.80 9.71
N GLU A 67 2.79 -22.05 10.66
CA GLU A 67 1.59 -21.22 10.87
C GLU A 67 1.94 -19.76 11.21
N GLN A 68 3.00 -19.54 12.00
CA GLN A 68 3.49 -18.19 12.29
C GLN A 68 3.99 -17.46 11.03
N LEU A 69 4.68 -18.17 10.13
CA LEU A 69 5.15 -17.59 8.86
C LEU A 69 3.99 -17.25 7.94
N PHE A 70 2.97 -18.10 7.85
CA PHE A 70 1.76 -17.81 7.07
C PHE A 70 1.00 -16.61 7.64
N ALA A 71 0.82 -16.53 8.96
CA ALA A 71 0.17 -15.38 9.59
C ALA A 71 0.94 -14.07 9.34
N TYR A 72 2.26 -14.13 9.30
CA TYR A 72 3.09 -12.98 8.95
C TYR A 72 2.90 -12.57 7.48
N ALA A 73 2.88 -13.53 6.56
CA ALA A 73 2.60 -13.27 5.14
C ALA A 73 1.22 -12.62 4.94
N ASP A 74 0.17 -13.14 5.60
CA ASP A 74 -1.18 -12.57 5.55
C ASP A 74 -1.21 -11.12 6.04
N THR A 75 -0.39 -10.79 7.04
CA THR A 75 -0.28 -9.43 7.57
C THR A 75 0.34 -8.50 6.53
N ILE A 76 1.39 -8.95 5.82
CA ILE A 76 2.02 -8.18 4.74
C ILE A 76 1.03 -7.94 3.60
N GLU A 77 0.31 -8.97 3.15
CA GLU A 77 -0.69 -8.82 2.09
C GLU A 77 -1.75 -7.77 2.44
N LYS A 78 -2.26 -7.81 3.68
CA LYS A 78 -3.21 -6.80 4.18
C LYS A 78 -2.62 -5.40 4.17
N GLN A 79 -1.37 -5.24 4.59
CA GLN A 79 -0.69 -3.94 4.59
C GLN A 79 -0.55 -3.40 3.17
N VAL A 80 -0.11 -4.23 2.21
CA VAL A 80 0.04 -3.86 0.80
C VAL A 80 -1.30 -3.43 0.21
N ASN A 81 -2.37 -4.20 0.44
CA ASN A 81 -3.70 -3.86 -0.07
C ASN A 81 -4.24 -2.53 0.52
N SER A 82 -4.00 -2.31 1.82
CA SER A 82 -4.37 -1.06 2.48
C SER A 82 -3.59 0.15 1.92
N ALA A 83 -2.30 -0.03 1.62
CA ALA A 83 -1.46 1.00 1.03
C ALA A 83 -1.90 1.33 -0.40
N LEU A 84 -2.21 0.31 -1.21
CA LEU A 84 -2.73 0.49 -2.56
C LEU A 84 -4.05 1.29 -2.55
N THR A 85 -4.95 0.97 -1.62
CA THR A 85 -6.21 1.70 -1.45
C THR A 85 -5.98 3.16 -1.07
N ARG A 86 -5.02 3.44 -0.18
CA ARG A 86 -4.64 4.82 0.19
C ARG A 86 -4.10 5.59 -0.99
N VAL A 87 -3.23 4.99 -1.80
CA VAL A 87 -2.68 5.61 -3.02
C VAL A 87 -3.80 5.96 -3.98
N ASN A 88 -4.72 5.03 -4.25
CA ASN A 88 -5.85 5.28 -5.15
C ASN A 88 -6.76 6.41 -4.66
N ASN A 89 -7.04 6.47 -3.36
CA ASN A 89 -7.85 7.55 -2.80
C ASN A 89 -7.13 8.91 -2.87
N LEU A 90 -5.82 8.92 -2.61
CA LEU A 90 -5.02 10.13 -2.69
C LEU A 90 -4.93 10.66 -4.13
N THR A 91 -4.71 9.80 -5.11
CA THR A 91 -4.66 10.22 -6.53
C THR A 91 -6.00 10.78 -6.98
N GLN A 92 -7.12 10.15 -6.63
CA GLN A 92 -8.47 10.66 -6.89
C GLN A 92 -8.69 12.04 -6.24
N SER A 93 -8.28 12.21 -4.97
CA SER A 93 -8.40 13.49 -4.27
C SER A 93 -7.55 14.59 -4.91
N ILE A 94 -6.30 14.29 -5.29
CA ILE A 94 -5.41 15.24 -5.96
C ILE A 94 -5.98 15.65 -7.31
N LEU A 95 -6.46 14.71 -8.11
CA LEU A 95 -7.09 14.99 -9.41
C LEU A 95 -8.32 15.90 -9.23
N ALA A 96 -9.20 15.57 -8.27
CA ALA A 96 -10.37 16.40 -7.97
C ALA A 96 -9.98 17.83 -7.57
N LYS A 97 -8.97 17.99 -6.70
CA LYS A 97 -8.46 19.31 -6.28
C LYS A 97 -7.77 20.06 -7.41
N ALA A 98 -7.07 19.36 -8.30
CA ALA A 98 -6.43 19.92 -9.49
C ALA A 98 -7.47 20.50 -10.45
N PHE A 99 -8.54 19.75 -10.77
CA PHE A 99 -9.62 20.20 -11.65
C PHE A 99 -10.41 21.38 -11.08
N ARG A 100 -10.60 21.44 -9.75
CA ARG A 100 -11.22 22.60 -9.08
C ARG A 100 -10.31 23.84 -9.02
N GLY A 101 -9.05 23.71 -9.44
CA GLY A 101 -8.06 24.79 -9.39
C GLY A 101 -7.66 25.17 -7.96
N GLU A 102 -7.99 24.34 -6.96
CA GLU A 102 -7.68 24.58 -5.55
C GLU A 102 -6.17 24.52 -5.30
N LEU A 103 -5.45 23.67 -6.03
CA LEU A 103 -3.99 23.53 -5.92
C LEU A 103 -3.21 24.77 -6.40
N THR A 104 -3.83 25.66 -7.16
CA THR A 104 -3.23 26.91 -7.67
C THR A 104 -3.89 28.16 -7.09
N ALA A 105 -4.84 28.00 -6.16
CA ALA A 105 -5.59 29.11 -5.58
C ALA A 105 -4.70 30.09 -4.80
N GLN A 106 -3.72 29.59 -4.05
CA GLN A 106 -2.75 30.42 -3.32
C GLN A 106 -1.90 31.27 -4.26
N TRP A 107 -1.32 30.64 -5.29
CA TRP A 107 -0.54 31.34 -6.32
C TRP A 107 -1.38 32.42 -7.03
N ARG A 108 -2.64 32.13 -7.38
CA ARG A 108 -3.53 33.16 -7.96
C ARG A 108 -3.79 34.32 -7.00
N ALA A 109 -4.02 34.04 -5.71
CA ALA A 109 -4.28 35.09 -4.72
C ALA A 109 -3.07 36.02 -4.55
N GLU A 110 -1.85 35.48 -4.46
CA GLU A 110 -0.61 36.26 -4.37
C GLU A 110 -0.35 37.10 -5.63
N THR A 111 -0.65 36.52 -6.81
CA THR A 111 -0.46 37.20 -8.09
C THR A 111 -1.45 38.37 -8.29
N LEU A 112 -2.68 38.22 -7.80
CA LEU A 112 -3.71 39.28 -7.82
C LEU A 112 -3.38 40.44 -6.86
N ILE A 113 -2.75 40.15 -5.72
CA ILE A 113 -2.27 41.19 -4.79
C ILE A 113 -1.13 42.00 -5.44
N SER A 114 -0.22 41.33 -6.16
CA SER A 114 0.91 41.97 -6.86
C SER A 114 0.47 42.87 -8.03
N SER A 115 -0.57 42.48 -8.78
CA SER A 115 -1.10 43.29 -9.88
C SER A 115 -1.96 44.47 -9.42
N ALA A 116 -2.67 44.34 -8.28
CA ALA A 116 -3.46 45.42 -7.68
C ALA A 116 -2.61 46.55 -7.09
N VAL A 117 -1.40 46.24 -6.58
CA VAL A 117 -0.48 47.25 -6.01
C VAL A 117 0.13 48.17 -7.09
N LYS A 118 0.13 47.76 -8.37
CA LYS A 118 0.78 48.52 -9.46
C LYS A 118 -0.15 49.43 -10.26
N THR A 119 -1.46 49.36 -10.07
CA THR A 119 -2.44 50.08 -10.92
C THR A 119 -3.22 51.21 -10.24
N ALA A 120 -3.01 51.48 -8.94
CA ALA A 120 -3.68 52.61 -8.28
C ALA A 120 -3.09 53.96 -8.73
N PRO A 121 -3.81 54.82 -9.46
CA PRO A 121 -3.34 56.16 -9.79
C PRO A 121 -3.25 56.99 -8.49
N PRO A 122 -2.27 57.89 -8.36
CA PRO A 122 -2.21 58.78 -7.20
C PRO A 122 -3.52 59.56 -7.04
N PRO A 123 -4.02 59.78 -5.81
CA PRO A 123 -5.22 60.59 -5.57
C PRO A 123 -5.07 62.00 -6.19
N CYS A 124 -6.08 62.42 -6.94
CA CYS A 124 -6.08 63.61 -7.81
C CYS A 124 -5.88 64.97 -7.09
N TRP A 125 -5.97 65.02 -5.76
CA TRP A 125 -5.92 66.26 -4.99
C TRP A 125 -4.50 66.86 -4.82
N LYS A 126 -3.43 66.16 -5.24
CA LYS A 126 -2.03 66.65 -5.12
C LYS A 126 -1.58 67.64 -6.20
N LYS A 127 -2.41 68.00 -7.20
CA LYS A 127 -2.01 68.86 -8.34
C LYS A 127 -2.48 70.33 -8.30
N LEU A 128 -3.10 70.79 -7.22
CA LEU A 128 -3.59 72.17 -7.09
C LEU A 128 -2.85 72.95 -5.99
N ARG A 129 -1.74 73.60 -6.36
CA ARG A 129 -1.35 74.89 -5.78
C ARG A 129 -0.81 75.79 -6.90
N PRO A 130 -1.39 76.97 -7.17
CA PRO A 130 -0.80 77.96 -8.04
C PRO A 130 0.33 78.70 -7.32
N ASN A 131 1.33 79.13 -8.08
CA ASN A 131 2.38 80.07 -7.69
C ASN A 131 1.81 81.31 -6.99
N ALA A 132 2.41 81.69 -5.85
CA ALA A 132 2.26 83.02 -5.26
C ALA A 132 3.67 83.67 -5.14
N PRO A 133 3.90 84.85 -5.75
CA PRO A 133 5.17 85.60 -5.69
C PRO A 133 5.29 86.46 -4.40
N PRO A 134 6.44 87.13 -4.15
CA PRO A 134 7.00 87.33 -2.82
C PRO A 134 6.66 88.69 -2.19
N ALA A 135 6.57 88.74 -0.86
CA ALA A 135 6.64 89.99 -0.11
C ALA A 135 7.33 89.77 1.25
N ALA A 136 8.53 90.34 1.37
CA ALA A 136 9.18 90.60 2.65
C ALA A 136 8.38 91.63 3.45
N VAL A 137 8.49 91.60 4.79
CA VAL A 137 8.72 92.78 5.66
C VAL A 137 8.91 92.34 7.13
N LYS A 138 10.11 92.67 7.66
CA LYS A 138 10.51 93.11 9.01
C LYS A 138 10.09 92.30 10.26
N LYS A 139 11.12 91.86 11.01
CA LYS A 139 11.12 91.89 12.48
C LYS A 139 12.04 93.03 12.96
N LEU A 140 11.55 93.71 14.00
CA LEU A 140 12.17 94.79 14.75
C LEU A 140 13.56 94.43 15.31
N ALA A 141 14.49 95.37 15.20
CA ALA A 141 15.16 96.05 16.32
C ALA A 141 15.43 97.50 15.89
#